data_AF-A0A948GCY6-F1
#
_entry.id   AF-A0A948GCY6-F1
#
_cell.length_a   1.000
_cell.length_b   1.000
_cell.length_c   1.000
_cell.angle_alpha   90.00
_cell.angle_beta   90.00
_cell.angle_gamma   90.00
#
_symmetry.space_group_name_H-M   'P 1'
#
loop_
_entity.id
_entity.type
_entity.pdbx_description
1 polymer ?
#
loop_
_entity_poly.entity_id
_entity_poly.type
_entity_poly.pdbx_seq_one_letter_code
_entity_poly.pdbx_strand_id
1 'polypeptide(L)' 'SNRLFSAYLVYPTRGMEISFHYGGTGIKNVKDVGFFAGKHPYPETTREEGKSVTLRLGDEAWIFPTSGVTFLWDL' A
#
# COMPACT_ATOMS: atom_id res chain seq x y z
N SER A 1 3.23 -17.88 10.82
CA SER A 1 4.31 -17.35 9.97
C SER A 1 3.73 -16.18 9.20
N ASN A 2 4.20 -14.96 9.42
CA ASN A 2 3.70 -13.79 8.69
C ASN A 2 4.18 -13.88 7.23
N ARG A 3 3.27 -13.65 6.30
CA ARG A 3 3.59 -13.46 4.88
C ARG A 3 3.73 -11.96 4.62
N LEU A 4 4.64 -11.61 3.72
CA LEU A 4 4.93 -10.23 3.35
C LEU A 4 5.02 -10.09 1.83
N PHE A 5 4.49 -8.98 1.32
CA PHE A 5 4.59 -8.59 -0.09
C PHE A 5 4.85 -7.09 -0.18
N SER A 6 5.97 -6.70 -0.80
CA SER A 6 6.39 -5.31 -0.88
C SER A 6 6.30 -4.78 -2.31
N ALA A 7 5.70 -3.60 -2.47
CA ALA A 7 5.66 -2.85 -3.71
C ALA A 7 6.49 -1.57 -3.55
N TYR A 8 7.48 -1.40 -4.43
CA TYR A 8 8.42 -0.28 -4.40
C TYR A 8 8.20 0.66 -5.58
N LEU A 9 8.28 1.96 -5.33
CA LEU A 9 8.30 2.99 -6.36
C LEU A 9 9.76 3.34 -6.65
N VAL A 10 10.18 3.05 -7.88
CA VAL A 10 11.56 3.26 -8.35
C VAL A 10 11.75 4.55 -9.15
N TYR A 11 10.65 5.21 -9.53
CA TYR A 11 10.65 6.47 -10.25
C TYR A 11 9.83 7.53 -9.50
N PRO A 12 10.13 8.82 -9.67
CA PRO A 12 9.26 9.89 -9.19
C PRO A 12 7.87 9.78 -9.84
N THR A 13 6.83 9.76 -9.02
CA THR A 13 5.45 9.60 -9.46
C THR A 13 4.60 10.72 -8.84
N ARG A 14 3.71 11.32 -9.63
CA ARG A 14 2.72 12.29 -9.15
C ARG A 14 1.37 11.62 -9.00
N GLY A 15 0.80 11.69 -7.79
CA GLY A 15 -0.38 10.91 -7.42
C GLY A 15 -0.08 9.42 -7.40
N MET A 16 -0.81 8.66 -6.59
CA MET A 16 -0.63 7.21 -6.55
C MET A 16 -1.87 6.54 -5.97
N GLU A 17 -2.23 5.41 -6.58
CA GLU A 17 -3.12 4.43 -5.99
C GLU A 17 -2.44 3.05 -6.06
N ILE A 18 -2.33 2.37 -4.91
CA ILE A 18 -1.86 0.98 -4.83
C ILE A 18 -2.97 0.16 -4.19
N SER A 19 -3.45 -0.85 -4.91
CA SER A 19 -4.50 -1.76 -4.46
C SER A 19 -3.98 -3.19 -4.38
N PHE A 20 -4.04 -3.78 -3.20
CA PHE A 20 -3.73 -5.20 -2.98
C PHE A 20 -5.03 -5.99 -2.84
N HIS A 21 -5.36 -6.77 -3.87
CA HIS A 21 -6.56 -7.60 -3.92
C HIS A 21 -6.25 -9.04 -3.47
N TYR A 22 -6.98 -9.51 -2.47
CA TYR A 22 -6.84 -10.85 -1.89
C TYR A 22 -8.19 -11.55 -1.71
N GLY A 23 -9.26 -11.02 -2.33
CA GLY A 23 -10.55 -11.69 -2.39
C GLY A 23 -10.45 -13.11 -2.95
N GLY A 24 -11.13 -14.06 -2.32
CA GLY A 24 -11.16 -15.46 -2.75
C GLY A 24 -9.92 -16.28 -2.38
N THR A 25 -8.92 -15.71 -1.71
CA THR A 25 -7.65 -16.39 -1.38
C THR A 25 -7.64 -17.05 0.02
N GLY A 26 -8.70 -16.86 0.82
CA GLY A 26 -8.76 -17.30 2.22
C GLY A 26 -7.98 -16.41 3.20
N ILE A 27 -7.22 -15.43 2.71
CA ILE A 27 -6.48 -14.46 3.51
C ILE A 27 -7.44 -13.58 4.32
N LYS A 28 -7.14 -13.40 5.61
CA LYS A 28 -7.85 -12.51 6.53
C LYS A 28 -6.89 -11.45 7.08
N ASN A 29 -7.41 -10.27 7.41
CA ASN A 29 -6.69 -9.24 8.16
C ASN A 29 -5.35 -8.80 7.56
N VAL A 30 -5.36 -8.33 6.31
CA VAL A 30 -4.17 -7.71 5.70
C VAL A 30 -3.89 -6.37 6.36
N LYS A 31 -2.64 -6.18 6.79
CA LYS A 31 -2.07 -4.91 7.24
C LYS A 31 -1.16 -4.33 6.17
N ASP A 32 -1.01 -3.03 6.17
CA ASP A 32 -0.13 -2.28 5.29
C ASP A 32 0.82 -1.40 6.12
N VAL A 33 2.06 -1.33 5.67
CA VAL A 33 3.10 -0.45 6.23
C VAL A 33 3.66 0.36 5.07
N GLY A 34 3.18 1.59 4.95
CA GLY A 34 3.66 2.58 3.99
C GLY A 34 4.97 3.22 4.45
N PHE A 35 5.90 3.40 3.52
CA PHE A 35 7.12 4.19 3.71
C PHE A 35 7.21 5.16 2.53
N PHE A 36 6.84 6.42 2.73
CA PHE A 36 6.80 7.42 1.66
C PHE A 36 7.74 8.57 1.98
N ALA A 37 8.69 8.84 1.09
CA ALA A 37 9.59 9.97 1.19
C ALA A 37 8.88 11.24 0.66
N GLY A 38 8.71 12.26 1.51
CA GLY A 38 8.11 13.54 1.10
C GLY A 38 7.46 14.33 2.24
N LYS A 39 6.86 15.48 1.90
CA LYS A 39 6.21 16.40 2.86
C LYS A 39 4.86 15.90 3.42
N HIS A 40 4.18 15.00 2.71
CA HIS A 40 2.89 14.40 3.11
C HIS A 40 2.94 12.88 2.94
N PRO A 41 3.55 12.15 3.89
CA PRO A 41 3.89 10.74 3.71
C PRO A 41 2.75 9.77 4.05
N TYR A 42 1.58 10.26 4.45
CA TYR A 42 0.48 9.44 4.93
C TYR A 42 -0.59 9.28 3.85
N PRO A 43 -0.61 8.16 3.09
CA PRO A 43 -1.69 7.86 2.17
C PRO A 43 -3.02 7.68 2.92
N GLU A 44 -4.11 8.08 2.28
CA GLU A 44 -5.43 7.62 2.65
C GLU A 44 -5.51 6.11 2.44
N THR A 45 -6.00 5.37 3.43
CA THR A 45 -6.09 3.91 3.34
C THR A 45 -7.52 3.44 3.49
N THR A 46 -8.04 2.79 2.46
CA THR A 46 -9.34 2.13 2.46
C THR A 46 -9.15 0.62 2.58
N ARG A 47 -9.88 -0.01 3.49
CA ARG A 47 -9.80 -1.46 3.73
C ARG A 47 -11.17 -2.08 3.53
N GLU A 48 -11.24 -3.08 2.67
CA GLU A 48 -12.38 -3.96 2.53
C GLU A 48 -11.98 -5.34 3.07
N GLU A 49 -12.50 -5.69 4.25
CA GLU A 49 -12.18 -6.94 4.92
C GLU A 49 -12.44 -8.14 4.00
N GLY A 50 -11.47 -9.06 3.93
CA GLY A 50 -11.54 -10.24 3.06
C GLY A 50 -11.43 -9.95 1.55
N LYS A 51 -11.21 -8.69 1.12
CA LYS A 51 -11.20 -8.32 -0.29
C LYS A 51 -9.95 -7.55 -0.71
N SER A 52 -9.68 -6.40 -0.11
CA SER A 52 -8.60 -5.51 -0.55
C SER A 52 -8.14 -4.49 0.48
N VAL A 53 -6.91 -4.02 0.30
CA VAL A 53 -6.37 -2.81 0.92
C VAL A 53 -5.92 -1.88 -0.18
N THR A 54 -6.40 -0.63 -0.15
CA THR A 54 -6.07 0.40 -1.13
C THR A 54 -5.46 1.60 -0.43
N LEU A 55 -4.28 2.01 -0.89
CA LEU A 55 -3.57 3.21 -0.43
C LEU A 55 -3.62 4.26 -1.54
N ARG A 56 -4.04 5.48 -1.21
CA ARG A 56 -4.13 6.60 -2.15
C ARG A 56 -3.36 7.81 -1.62
N LEU A 57 -2.52 8.39 -2.47
CA LEU A 57 -1.94 9.72 -2.30
C LEU A 57 -2.56 10.64 -3.34
N GLY A 58 -3.04 11.80 -2.89
CA GLY A 58 -3.76 12.75 -3.75
C GLY A 58 -2.99 13.15 -5.00
N ASP A 59 -3.72 13.54 -6.04
CA ASP A 59 -3.21 13.71 -7.41
C ASP A 59 -2.15 14.83 -7.55
N GLU A 60 -2.01 15.67 -6.53
CA GLU A 60 -1.00 16.74 -6.44
C GLU A 60 0.24 16.35 -5.63
N ALA A 61 0.21 15.20 -4.94
CA ALA A 61 1.33 14.75 -4.13
C ALA A 61 2.43 14.12 -4.99
N TRP A 62 3.66 14.56 -4.78
CA TRP A 62 4.85 13.92 -5.36
C TRP A 62 5.36 12.82 -4.43
N ILE A 63 5.56 11.63 -5.00
CA ILE A 63 6.21 10.50 -4.36
C ILE A 63 7.58 10.30 -5.02
N PHE A 64 8.63 10.31 -4.22
CA PHE A 64 9.99 10.15 -4.69
C PHE A 64 10.44 8.68 -4.58
N PRO A 65 11.47 8.26 -5.34
CA PRO A 65 12.10 6.95 -5.18
C PRO A 65 12.48 6.67 -3.73
N THR A 66 12.65 5.39 -3.39
CA THR A 66 12.76 4.88 -1.99
C THR A 66 11.44 4.89 -1.20
N SER A 67 10.32 5.11 -1.91
CA SER A 67 8.98 4.98 -1.34
C SER A 67 8.33 3.65 -1.71
N GLY A 68 7.31 3.24 -0.95
CA GLY A 68 6.56 2.02 -1.22
C GLY A 68 5.63 1.61 -0.08
N VAL A 69 5.11 0.39 -0.18
CA VAL A 69 4.26 -0.21 0.83
C VAL A 69 4.58 -1.69 0.97
N THR A 70 4.58 -2.19 2.20
CA THR A 70 4.61 -3.63 2.49
C THR A 70 3.26 -4.07 3.03
N PHE A 71 2.67 -5.08 2.40
CA PHE A 71 1.48 -5.77 2.87
C PHE A 71 1.89 -6.97 3.70
N LEU A 72 1.25 -7.15 4.86
CA LEU A 72 1.52 -8.21 5.81
C LEU A 72 0.21 -8.92 6.18
N TRP A 73 0.25 -10.24 6.25
CA TRP A 73 -0.90 -11.01 6.73
C TRP A 73 -0.46 -12.32 7.38
N ASP A 74 -1.35 -12.85 8.20
CA ASP A 74 -1.21 -14.17 8.82
C ASP A 74 -2.01 -15.20 8.02
N LEU A 75 -1.68 -16.48 8.20
CA LEU A 75 -2.48 -17.61 7.71
C LEU A 75 -3.55 -17.99 8.73
#